data_AF-A0A962T0L0-F1
#
_entry.id   AF-A0A962T0L0-F1
#
_cell.length_a   1.000
_cell.length_b   1.000
_cell.length_c   1.000
_cell.angle_alpha   90.00
_cell.angle_beta   90.00
_cell.angle_gamma   90.00
#
_symmetry.space_group_name_H-M   'P 1'
#
loop_
_entity.id
_entity.type
_entity.pdbx_description
1 polymer ?
#
loop_
_entity_poly.entity_id
_entity_poly.type
_entity_poly.pdbx_seq_one_letter_code
_entity_poly.pdbx_strand_id
1 'polypeptide(L)' 'MKDDVSFSVRALAKSKQQVRGKTMRGHSKLHHPFVWFENGGWWFKVFGECFGPYWELVDARYNLLVIQGLSQQLRRAVAR' A
#
# COMPACT_ATOMS: atom_id res chain seq x y z
N MET A 1 33.34 31.42 -21.83
CA MET A 1 32.28 31.53 -20.79
C MET A 1 31.47 30.25 -20.87
N LYS A 2 31.85 29.24 -20.10
CA LYS A 2 31.30 28.91 -18.76
C LYS A 2 29.81 28.51 -18.86
N ASP A 3 29.58 27.19 -18.86
CA ASP A 3 28.72 26.40 -17.93
C ASP A 3 27.38 27.05 -17.48
N ASP A 4 26.23 26.36 -17.42
CA ASP A 4 25.96 25.17 -16.61
C ASP A 4 24.53 24.60 -16.91
N VAL A 5 24.41 23.26 -17.05
CA VAL A 5 23.47 22.34 -16.31
C VAL A 5 21.95 22.49 -16.55
N SER A 6 21.12 21.47 -16.86
CA SER A 6 21.21 20.01 -16.69
C SER A 6 20.20 19.29 -17.61
N PHE A 7 20.73 18.44 -18.48
CA PHE A 7 20.44 16.99 -18.61
C PHE A 7 19.00 16.41 -18.72
N SER A 8 18.78 15.83 -19.92
CA SER A 8 18.09 14.55 -20.24
C SER A 8 16.60 14.45 -19.90
N VAL A 9 15.64 14.51 -20.84
CA VAL A 9 15.48 13.83 -22.14
C VAL A 9 15.75 12.32 -22.12
N ARG A 10 14.72 11.55 -22.53
CA ARG A 10 14.77 10.13 -22.94
C ARG A 10 15.01 9.18 -21.76
N ALA A 11 14.49 7.97 -21.71
CA ALA A 11 13.95 7.11 -22.74
C ALA A 11 13.15 6.03 -21.97
N LEU A 12 11.98 5.66 -22.46
CA LEU A 12 11.82 4.41 -23.20
C LEU A 12 11.63 3.20 -22.26
N ALA A 13 10.37 2.76 -22.23
CA ALA A 13 9.98 1.40 -21.92
C ALA A 13 10.92 0.39 -22.60
N LYS A 14 11.51 -0.55 -21.84
CA LYS A 14 11.77 -1.92 -22.26
C LYS A 14 12.37 -2.78 -21.14
N SER A 15 11.94 -4.04 -21.15
CA SER A 15 12.64 -5.24 -20.68
C SER A 15 12.67 -5.47 -19.16
N LYS A 16 11.90 -6.41 -18.61
CA LYS A 16 12.17 -7.87 -18.56
C LYS A 16 13.60 -8.25 -18.16
N GLN A 17 13.65 -9.03 -17.08
CA GLN A 17 14.60 -10.08 -16.72
C GLN A 17 15.94 -9.70 -16.03
N GLN A 18 15.93 -9.89 -14.71
CA GLN A 18 16.77 -10.87 -14.01
C GLN A 18 18.30 -10.75 -14.10
N VAL A 19 18.91 -10.26 -13.02
CA VAL A 19 20.21 -10.77 -12.54
C VAL A 19 20.19 -10.88 -11.01
N ARG A 20 20.66 -12.04 -10.56
CA ARG A 20 20.80 -12.54 -9.19
C ARG A 20 21.51 -11.56 -8.24
N GLY A 21 20.99 -11.46 -7.03
CA GLY A 21 21.67 -10.91 -5.85
C GLY A 21 20.93 -11.30 -4.59
N LYS A 22 21.34 -12.42 -3.98
CA LYS A 22 20.73 -13.04 -2.81
C LYS A 22 20.96 -12.12 -1.58
N THR A 23 19.93 -11.42 -1.16
CA THR A 23 19.79 -10.94 0.23
C THR A 23 18.30 -10.96 0.54
N MET A 24 17.83 -12.00 1.23
CA MET A 24 16.46 -12.03 1.75
C MET A 24 16.34 -11.03 2.90
N ARG A 25 16.28 -9.74 2.57
CA ARG A 25 15.62 -8.77 3.43
C ARG A 25 14.15 -8.83 3.07
N GLY A 26 13.37 -9.48 3.93
CA GLY A 26 11.92 -9.55 3.78
C GLY A 26 11.38 -8.13 3.61
N HIS A 27 10.97 -7.79 2.40
CA HIS A 27 10.15 -6.62 2.17
C HIS A 27 8.80 -6.93 2.81
N SER A 28 8.64 -6.60 4.09
CA SER A 28 7.32 -6.29 4.61
C SER A 28 6.87 -5.06 3.83
N LYS A 29 6.26 -5.29 2.66
CA LYS A 29 5.46 -4.27 2.01
C LYS A 29 4.46 -3.89 3.07
N LEU A 30 4.64 -2.72 3.68
CA LEU A 30 3.65 -2.14 4.56
C LEU A 30 2.39 -2.07 3.68
N HIS A 31 1.48 -3.02 3.88
CA HIS A 31 0.15 -3.02 3.31
C HIS A 31 -0.57 -1.86 3.99
N HIS A 32 -0.21 -0.65 3.59
CA HIS A 32 -0.91 0.54 4.00
C HIS A 32 -2.34 0.36 3.51
N PRO A 33 -3.33 0.37 4.41
CA PRO A 33 -4.71 0.28 3.97
C PRO A 33 -5.00 1.47 3.07
N PHE A 34 -5.48 1.17 1.87
CA PHE A 34 -5.85 2.17 0.90
C PHE A 34 -7.35 2.43 1.08
N VAL A 35 -7.73 3.69 1.30
CA VAL A 35 -9.13 4.14 1.37
C VAL A 35 -9.42 4.94 0.09
N TRP A 36 -10.51 4.65 -0.62
CA TRP A 36 -10.89 5.33 -1.87
C TRP A 36 -12.40 5.53 -1.95
N PHE A 37 -12.84 6.39 -2.88
CA PHE A 37 -14.25 6.63 -3.16
C PHE A 37 -14.59 6.08 -4.55
N GLU A 38 -15.63 5.25 -4.64
CA GLU A 38 -16.06 4.59 -5.87
C GLU A 38 -17.57 4.29 -5.81
N ASN A 39 -18.27 4.46 -6.93
CA ASN A 39 -19.70 4.18 -7.07
C ASN A 39 -20.59 4.82 -5.98
N GLY A 40 -20.26 6.02 -5.52
CA GLY A 40 -21.06 6.76 -4.54
C GLY A 40 -20.81 6.38 -3.08
N GLY A 41 -19.76 5.61 -2.79
CA GLY A 41 -19.40 5.26 -1.43
C GLY A 41 -17.89 5.17 -1.20
N TRP A 42 -17.51 5.16 0.07
CA TRP A 42 -16.15 4.99 0.54
C TRP A 42 -15.83 3.50 0.71
N TRP A 43 -14.63 3.13 0.30
CA TRP A 43 -14.12 1.77 0.30
C TRP A 43 -12.74 1.75 0.94
N PHE A 44 -12.34 0.61 1.48
CA PHE A 44 -10.95 0.38 1.83
C PHE A 44 -10.51 -1.06 1.62
N LYS A 45 -9.19 -1.27 1.51
CA LYS A 45 -8.57 -2.58 1.29
C LYS A 45 -7.57 -2.89 2.37
N VAL A 46 -7.75 -4.03 3.06
CA VAL A 46 -6.84 -4.51 4.10
C VAL A 46 -6.80 -6.04 4.06
N PHE A 47 -5.62 -6.63 4.31
CA PHE A 47 -5.39 -8.08 4.21
C PHE A 47 -5.76 -8.74 2.88
N GLY A 48 -5.83 -7.95 1.79
CA GLY A 48 -6.23 -8.45 0.47
C GLY A 48 -7.73 -8.36 0.20
N GLU A 49 -8.53 -8.11 1.24
CA GLU A 49 -10.00 -8.00 1.20
C GLU A 49 -10.44 -6.54 1.04
N CYS A 50 -11.55 -6.32 0.33
CA CYS A 50 -12.17 -5.01 0.13
C CYS A 50 -13.42 -4.86 1.00
N PHE A 51 -13.59 -3.69 1.62
CA PHE A 51 -14.71 -3.38 2.52
C PHE A 51 -15.39 -2.09 2.08
N GLY A 52 -16.73 -2.09 2.05
CA GLY A 52 -17.55 -0.98 1.58
C GLY A 52 -18.76 -1.47 0.77
N PRO A 53 -19.55 -0.56 0.18
CA PRO A 53 -19.42 0.90 0.29
C PRO A 53 -19.93 1.43 1.64
N TYR A 54 -19.22 2.42 2.19
CA TYR A 54 -19.66 3.24 3.33
C TYR A 54 -20.16 4.60 2.83
N TRP A 55 -21.20 5.15 3.45
CA TRP A 55 -21.72 6.46 3.06
C TRP A 55 -20.76 7.59 3.43
N GLU A 56 -20.25 7.57 4.67
CA GLU A 56 -19.34 8.59 5.18
C GLU A 56 -17.88 8.08 5.23
N LEU A 57 -16.94 8.99 4.97
CA LEU A 57 -15.50 8.69 5.10
C LEU A 57 -15.14 8.29 6.54
N VAL A 58 -15.81 8.89 7.52
CA VAL A 58 -15.59 8.62 8.94
C VAL A 58 -15.90 7.16 9.27
N ASP A 59 -16.97 6.60 8.71
CA ASP A 59 -17.35 5.20 8.91
C ASP A 59 -16.32 4.25 8.31
N ALA A 60 -15.86 4.52 7.08
CA ALA A 60 -14.81 3.75 6.44
C ALA A 60 -13.51 3.75 7.27
N ARG A 61 -13.11 4.92 7.79
CA ARG A 61 -11.91 5.06 8.63
C ARG A 61 -12.07 4.36 9.99
N TYR A 62 -13.24 4.47 10.62
CA TYR A 62 -13.53 3.80 11.87
C TYR A 62 -13.42 2.28 11.73
N ASN A 63 -14.10 1.72 10.73
CA ASN A 63 -14.08 0.27 10.46
C ASN A 63 -12.67 -0.24 10.12
N LEU A 64 -11.91 0.53 9.35
CA LEU A 64 -10.51 0.20 9.08
C LEU A 64 -9.68 0.10 10.37
N LEU A 65 -9.81 1.06 11.29
CA LEU A 65 -9.08 1.06 12.56
C LEU A 65 -9.48 -0.12 13.45
N VAL A 66 -10.77 -0.47 13.49
CA VAL A 66 -11.28 -1.64 14.23
C VAL A 66 -10.61 -2.92 13.72
N ILE A 67 -10.62 -3.14 12.40
CA ILE A 67 -10.02 -4.33 11.79
C ILE A 67 -8.52 -4.42 12.06
N GLN A 68 -7.80 -3.29 11.97
CA GLN A 68 -6.37 -3.24 12.29
C GLN A 68 -6.09 -3.56 13.76
N GLY A 69 -6.89 -3.00 14.67
CA GLY A 69 -6.79 -3.24 16.11
C GLY A 69 -7.02 -4.71 16.46
N LEU A 70 -8.10 -5.31 15.95
CA LEU A 70 -8.42 -6.74 16.14
C LEU A 70 -7.29 -7.63 15.60
N SER A 71 -6.77 -7.30 14.42
CA SER A 71 -5.66 -8.04 13.81
C SER A 71 -4.36 -7.93 14.60
N GLN A 72 -4.13 -6.82 15.29
CA GLN A 72 -3.01 -6.67 16.20
C GLN A 72 -3.21 -7.50 17.47
N GLN A 73 -4.42 -7.47 18.05
CA GLN A 73 -4.75 -8.26 19.24
C GLN A 73 -4.61 -9.75 18.97
N LEU A 74 -5.13 -10.25 17.84
CA LEU A 74 -5.01 -11.66 17.45
C LEU A 74 -3.54 -12.08 17.29
N ARG A 75 -2.73 -11.28 16.60
CA ARG A 75 -1.29 -11.55 16.47
C ARG A 75 -0.57 -11.63 17.81
N ARG A 76 -0.95 -10.78 18.78
CA ARG A 76 -0.40 -10.82 20.14
C ARG A 76 -0.87 -12.04 20.92
N ALA A 77 -2.11 -12.48 20.74
CA ALA A 77 -2.66 -13.66 21.41
C ALA A 77 -2.02 -14.96 20.91
N VAL A 78 -1.76 -15.08 19.61
CA VAL A 78 -1.13 -16.26 18.99
C VAL A 78 0.39 -16.31 19.22
N ALA A 79 1.04 -15.18 19.45
CA ALA A 79 2.49 -15.12 19.72
C ALA A 79 2.87 -15.52 21.17
N ARG A 80 1.90 -15.96 21.98
CA ARG A 80 2.10 -16.53 23.32
C ARG A 80 2.04 -18.04 23.24
#